data_AF-A0A2P4YKA8-F1
#
_entry.id   AF-A0A2P4YKA8-F1
#
_cell.length_a   1.000
_cell.length_b   1.000
_cell.length_c   1.000
_cell.angle_alpha   90.00
_cell.angle_beta   90.00
_cell.angle_gamma   90.00
#
_symmetry.space_group_name_H-M   'P 1'
#
loop_
_entity.id
_entity.type
_entity.pdbx_description
1 polymer ?
#
loop_
_entity_poly.entity_id
_entity_poly.type
_entity_poly.pdbx_seq_one_letter_code
_entity_poly.pdbx_strand_id
1 'polypeptide(L)'
;MRLHTLILLTVIVFHGVYFCNAQSINIPNMIDSSKGLLRSHAIEEVHDEERVDTEGLASRVAALTSRIFKSSSSPQNQVQRWMQYQFHPQELFGALRLGNAAARVDDNTNLLEWLRYIVAFRSKKGEQAFSDLDLYYLLLKTNSADELTTLFQSLNKTPGLTQLAASMQKLLSGSWVSKSLRKMENPEDVYKMLQLESAGAKLGDTPMFPQWLKYVEMYRARKGYSDWNMLHLFLKTMPEGDAVKLVHWLRQVPGMKNDADEMQNLLFLKSKNSRKFMRDTWLKAGERPEEVYKILHLEKAPMRAFSDNAKLYQWLRYIKLYRAEKYNSFSNAQLYGFLIPKKENSMNYGELGALFQMVKEVPDLKNIGEGIQFTLFKILMSKNCEPKRYLSLLEIPYPFPLKREDPRFRTLKAYTLQFAKERSGKEVLEKVKTLFANGNPEGALTAAVG
;
A
#
# COMPACT_ATOMS: atom_id res chain seq x y z
N MET A 1 11.70 42.94 -54.07
CA MET A 1 11.07 42.83 -52.73
C MET A 1 12.20 42.78 -51.72
N ARG A 2 12.73 43.85 -51.12
CA ARG A 2 12.17 45.03 -50.43
C ARG A 2 11.32 44.69 -49.18
N LEU A 3 11.90 45.12 -48.03
CA LEU A 3 11.34 45.43 -46.70
C LEU A 3 11.01 44.26 -45.75
N HIS A 4 11.22 44.31 -44.43
CA HIS A 4 11.97 45.17 -43.48
C HIS A 4 11.91 44.47 -42.09
N THR A 5 13.01 44.30 -41.35
CA THR A 5 13.40 44.98 -40.07
C THR A 5 12.31 45.05 -38.98
N LEU A 6 12.50 44.54 -37.75
CA LEU A 6 13.15 45.13 -36.55
C LEU A 6 13.36 44.00 -35.51
N ILE A 7 14.53 43.67 -34.95
CA ILE A 7 15.37 44.32 -33.91
C ILE A 7 14.57 44.87 -32.70
N LEU A 8 14.74 44.25 -31.52
CA LEU A 8 15.14 44.99 -30.32
C LEU A 8 15.96 44.12 -29.36
N LEU A 9 17.22 44.51 -29.25
CA LEU A 9 18.22 44.13 -28.27
C LEU A 9 18.09 45.09 -27.10
N THR A 10 18.04 44.59 -25.87
CA THR A 10 18.43 45.38 -24.69
C THR A 10 19.24 44.52 -23.72
N VAL A 11 20.51 44.86 -23.65
CA VAL A 11 21.48 44.53 -22.60
C VAL A 11 21.52 45.72 -21.63
N ILE A 12 21.63 45.48 -20.32
CA ILE A 12 22.24 46.30 -19.23
C ILE A 12 22.05 45.44 -17.94
N VAL A 13 23.04 44.81 -17.30
CA VAL A 13 24.26 45.22 -16.55
C VAL A 13 24.00 45.67 -15.09
N PHE A 14 24.46 44.80 -14.17
CA PHE A 14 25.06 44.96 -12.82
C PHE A 14 24.67 46.11 -11.86
N HIS A 15 24.37 45.73 -10.60
CA HIS A 15 25.07 45.99 -9.30
C HIS A 15 24.07 45.53 -8.19
N GLY A 16 24.39 44.81 -7.11
CA GLY A 16 25.45 45.02 -6.12
C GLY A 16 24.79 45.29 -4.75
N VAL A 17 24.78 44.27 -3.88
CA VAL A 17 24.91 44.25 -2.39
C VAL A 17 24.17 45.32 -1.52
N TYR A 18 23.42 44.87 -0.47
CA TYR A 18 23.60 45.17 0.98
C TYR A 18 22.30 45.00 1.82
N PHE A 19 22.39 44.07 2.79
CA PHE A 19 21.97 44.08 4.21
C PHE A 19 20.72 44.79 4.78
N CYS A 20 20.01 43.99 5.61
CA CYS A 20 19.46 44.22 6.98
C CYS A 20 18.25 45.13 7.31
N ASN A 21 17.34 44.51 8.09
CA ASN A 21 16.52 45.03 9.21
C ASN A 21 15.38 46.02 8.90
N ALA A 22 14.32 46.17 9.71
CA ALA A 22 13.59 45.42 10.75
C ALA A 22 12.49 46.39 11.24
N GLN A 23 11.34 45.88 11.70
CA GLN A 23 10.45 46.39 12.80
C GLN A 23 9.00 45.96 12.52
N SER A 24 8.50 44.92 13.23
CA SER A 24 7.76 44.96 14.52
C SER A 24 6.29 45.29 14.30
N ILE A 25 5.33 44.52 14.86
CA ILE A 25 4.83 44.73 16.23
C ILE A 25 4.34 43.41 16.87
N ASN A 26 4.90 43.17 18.05
CA ASN A 26 4.44 42.55 19.31
C ASN A 26 3.94 41.09 19.48
N ILE A 27 4.64 40.49 20.46
CA ILE A 27 4.55 39.24 21.24
C ILE A 27 3.98 39.63 22.63
N PRO A 28 3.26 38.79 23.43
CA PRO A 28 3.84 37.70 24.25
C PRO A 28 3.09 36.36 24.19
N ASN A 29 3.75 35.19 24.08
CA ASN A 29 4.52 34.43 25.11
C ASN A 29 3.67 34.18 26.39
N MET A 30 3.55 32.99 27.00
CA MET A 30 4.46 31.86 27.15
C MET A 30 3.72 30.53 27.43
N ILE A 31 4.45 29.46 27.12
CA ILE A 31 4.51 28.13 27.76
C ILE A 31 4.41 28.20 29.29
N ASP A 32 3.70 27.29 29.96
CA ASP A 32 4.31 26.16 30.71
C ASP A 32 3.28 25.29 31.42
N SER A 33 3.63 24.02 31.53
CA SER A 33 2.89 22.96 32.17
C SER A 33 3.31 22.82 33.64
N SER A 34 2.35 22.39 34.46
CA SER A 34 2.55 21.57 35.67
C SER A 34 3.13 22.22 36.94
N LYS A 35 2.28 22.40 37.96
CA LYS A 35 2.27 21.60 39.22
C LYS A 35 1.44 22.29 40.33
N GLY A 36 0.53 21.51 40.93
CA GLY A 36 0.40 21.38 42.39
C GLY A 36 -0.46 22.37 43.20
N LEU A 37 -1.66 21.90 43.56
CA LEU A 37 -2.22 21.82 44.93
C LEU A 37 -2.40 23.13 45.76
N LEU A 38 -3.65 23.50 46.05
CA LEU A 38 -4.33 23.43 47.36
C LEU A 38 -5.64 24.26 47.40
N ARG A 39 -6.72 23.62 47.92
CA ARG A 39 -7.88 24.10 48.74
C ARG A 39 -8.43 25.52 48.48
N SER A 40 -9.74 25.81 48.47
CA SER A 40 -10.93 25.18 49.07
C SER A 40 -12.18 26.05 48.76
N HIS A 41 -13.39 25.47 48.93
CA HIS A 41 -14.75 26.10 48.92
C HIS A 41 -15.30 26.48 47.53
N ALA A 42 -16.52 26.11 47.11
CA ALA A 42 -17.66 25.46 47.75
C ALA A 42 -18.40 24.59 46.71
N ILE A 43 -18.98 23.48 47.17
CA ILE A 43 -19.81 22.56 46.39
C ILE A 43 -21.24 23.11 46.43
N GLU A 44 -21.82 23.39 45.27
CA GLU A 44 -23.26 23.31 45.06
C GLU A 44 -23.53 21.99 44.31
N GLU A 45 -24.27 21.12 44.98
CA GLU A 45 -24.74 19.84 44.45
C GLU A 45 -25.74 20.07 43.32
N VAL A 46 -25.48 19.50 42.14
CA VAL A 46 -26.53 19.11 41.20
C VAL A 46 -26.27 17.68 40.79
N HIS A 47 -27.01 16.78 41.45
CA HIS A 47 -27.17 15.38 41.06
C HIS A 47 -28.06 15.33 39.81
N ASP A 48 -27.48 15.12 38.63
CA ASP A 48 -28.20 14.52 37.50
C ASP A 48 -27.66 13.11 37.27
N GLU A 49 -28.17 12.18 38.10
CA GLU A 49 -28.20 10.76 37.74
C GLU A 49 -29.21 10.60 36.59
N GLU A 50 -28.73 10.65 35.34
CA GLU A 50 -29.49 10.14 34.20
C GLU A 50 -29.62 8.62 34.37
N ARG A 51 -30.64 8.21 35.15
CA ARG A 51 -31.07 6.81 35.27
C ARG A 51 -31.53 6.37 33.88
N VAL A 52 -30.67 5.65 33.18
CA VAL A 52 -31.08 4.82 32.04
C VAL A 52 -32.22 3.92 32.53
N ASP A 53 -33.40 4.05 31.94
CA ASP A 53 -34.56 3.20 32.22
C ASP A 53 -34.28 1.77 31.74
N THR A 54 -33.55 1.04 32.57
CA THR A 54 -33.14 -0.35 32.33
C THR A 54 -34.32 -1.31 32.36
N GLU A 55 -35.38 -0.99 33.11
CA GLU A 55 -36.61 -1.79 33.19
C GLU A 55 -37.47 -1.66 31.93
N GLY A 56 -37.64 -0.44 31.40
CA GLY A 56 -38.31 -0.20 30.12
C GLY A 56 -37.58 -0.85 28.95
N LEU A 57 -36.25 -0.81 28.94
CA LEU A 57 -35.43 -1.50 27.94
C LEU A 57 -35.58 -3.03 28.05
N ALA A 58 -35.53 -3.58 29.27
CA ALA A 58 -35.71 -5.01 29.51
C ALA A 58 -37.09 -5.51 29.08
N SER A 59 -38.15 -4.75 29.36
CA SER A 59 -39.52 -5.05 28.94
C SER A 59 -39.68 -5.04 27.42
N ARG A 60 -39.08 -4.06 26.73
CA ARG A 60 -39.06 -4.00 25.26
C ARG A 60 -38.30 -5.16 24.64
N VAL A 61 -37.17 -5.55 25.23
CA VAL A 61 -36.38 -6.72 24.81
C VAL A 61 -37.15 -8.02 25.03
N ALA A 62 -37.85 -8.17 26.17
CA ALA A 62 -38.70 -9.32 26.44
C ALA A 62 -39.89 -9.41 25.47
N ALA A 63 -40.54 -8.27 25.18
CA ALA A 63 -41.61 -8.18 24.19
C ALA A 63 -41.12 -8.56 22.78
N LEU A 64 -39.94 -8.08 22.37
CA LEU A 64 -39.33 -8.45 21.09
C LEU A 64 -38.98 -9.95 21.05
N THR A 65 -38.38 -10.48 22.11
CA THR A 65 -38.00 -11.90 22.23
C THR A 65 -39.22 -12.80 22.12
N SER A 66 -40.33 -12.45 22.77
CA SER A 66 -41.58 -13.22 22.69
C SER A 66 -42.21 -13.19 21.29
N ARG A 67 -42.12 -12.07 20.55
CA ARG A 67 -42.57 -11.97 19.15
C ARG A 67 -41.76 -12.88 18.22
N ILE A 68 -40.48 -13.10 18.53
CA ILE A 68 -39.55 -13.86 17.69
C ILE A 68 -39.57 -15.37 18.02
N PHE A 69 -39.58 -15.76 19.30
CA PHE A 69 -39.26 -17.12 19.77
C PHE A 69 -40.37 -17.87 20.54
N LYS A 70 -41.65 -17.46 20.46
CA LYS A 70 -42.74 -18.11 21.22
C LYS A 70 -42.71 -19.66 21.07
N SER A 71 -42.68 -20.36 22.21
CA SER A 71 -42.20 -21.75 22.38
C SER A 71 -43.05 -22.89 21.78
N SER A 72 -44.18 -22.62 21.13
CA SER A 72 -45.14 -23.66 20.71
C SER A 72 -45.57 -23.64 19.24
N SER A 73 -44.85 -22.95 18.36
CA SER A 73 -45.22 -22.85 16.94
C SER A 73 -44.39 -23.74 16.01
N SER A 74 -45.08 -24.51 15.15
CA SER A 74 -44.51 -25.15 13.95
C SER A 74 -43.71 -24.13 13.08
N PRO A 75 -42.66 -24.55 12.35
CA PRO A 75 -41.87 -23.65 11.50
C PRO A 75 -42.71 -22.81 10.51
N GLN A 76 -43.77 -23.38 9.92
CA GLN A 76 -44.68 -22.63 9.03
C GLN A 76 -45.45 -21.51 9.75
N ASN A 77 -45.76 -21.69 11.04
CA ASN A 77 -46.43 -20.68 11.86
C ASN A 77 -45.47 -19.56 12.28
N GLN A 78 -44.16 -19.79 12.21
CA GLN A 78 -43.13 -18.82 12.58
C GLN A 78 -42.93 -17.76 11.48
N VAL A 79 -42.78 -18.18 10.21
CA VAL A 79 -42.67 -17.27 9.05
C VAL A 79 -43.90 -16.36 8.94
N GLN A 80 -45.11 -16.93 9.08
CA GLN A 80 -46.34 -16.15 9.03
C GLN A 80 -46.41 -15.09 10.14
N ARG A 81 -45.97 -15.42 11.34
CA ARG A 81 -45.91 -14.47 12.46
C ARG A 81 -44.94 -13.33 12.18
N TRP A 82 -43.72 -13.64 11.72
CA TRP A 82 -42.77 -12.60 11.36
C TRP A 82 -43.31 -11.68 10.26
N MET A 83 -44.09 -12.23 9.32
CA MET A 83 -44.77 -11.47 8.27
C MET A 83 -45.89 -10.57 8.80
N GLN A 84 -46.60 -10.97 9.86
CA GLN A 84 -47.62 -10.14 10.52
C GLN A 84 -46.99 -8.92 11.21
N TYR A 85 -45.87 -9.14 11.91
CA TYR A 85 -45.11 -8.06 12.55
C TYR A 85 -44.27 -7.23 11.57
N GLN A 86 -44.20 -7.63 10.30
CA GLN A 86 -43.49 -6.92 9.23
C GLN A 86 -42.01 -6.65 9.54
N PHE A 87 -41.32 -7.60 10.18
CA PHE A 87 -39.90 -7.43 10.50
C PHE A 87 -39.06 -7.21 9.24
N HIS A 88 -38.11 -6.27 9.26
CA HIS A 88 -37.17 -6.20 8.15
C HIS A 88 -36.24 -7.43 8.17
N PRO A 89 -35.91 -8.07 7.03
CA PRO A 89 -35.07 -9.27 7.03
C PRO A 89 -33.74 -9.11 7.78
N GLN A 90 -33.09 -7.94 7.67
CA GLN A 90 -31.84 -7.63 8.39
C GLN A 90 -32.03 -7.52 9.91
N GLU A 91 -33.15 -6.95 10.37
CA GLU A 91 -33.44 -6.86 11.81
C GLU A 91 -33.65 -8.25 12.40
N LEU A 92 -34.41 -9.08 11.69
CA LEU A 92 -34.67 -10.45 12.08
C LEU A 92 -33.38 -11.29 12.07
N PHE A 93 -32.48 -11.06 11.09
CA PHE A 93 -31.16 -11.71 11.04
C PHE A 93 -30.35 -11.45 12.32
N GLY A 94 -30.30 -10.19 12.75
CA GLY A 94 -29.60 -9.79 13.97
C GLY A 94 -30.27 -10.39 15.23
N ALA A 95 -31.60 -10.35 15.29
CA ALA A 95 -32.33 -10.86 16.44
C ALA A 95 -32.26 -12.39 16.57
N LEU A 96 -32.17 -13.11 15.45
CA LEU A 96 -31.93 -14.55 15.40
C LEU A 96 -30.45 -14.94 15.60
N ARG A 97 -29.55 -13.96 15.72
CA ARG A 97 -28.10 -14.15 15.92
C ARG A 97 -27.46 -15.05 14.84
N LEU A 98 -27.88 -14.88 13.59
CA LEU A 98 -27.49 -15.74 12.47
C LEU A 98 -26.09 -15.44 11.89
N GLY A 99 -25.23 -14.73 12.62
CA GLY A 99 -23.89 -14.33 12.15
C GLY A 99 -23.10 -15.49 11.58
N ASN A 100 -22.82 -16.53 12.36
CA ASN A 100 -21.97 -17.65 11.91
C ASN A 100 -22.80 -18.86 11.44
N ALA A 101 -23.99 -18.61 10.89
CA ALA A 101 -24.96 -19.66 10.61
C ALA A 101 -24.66 -20.47 9.34
N ALA A 102 -23.88 -19.95 8.39
CA ALA A 102 -23.70 -20.59 7.08
C ALA A 102 -22.78 -21.83 7.12
N ALA A 103 -21.93 -21.97 8.14
CA ALA A 103 -21.05 -23.13 8.28
C ALA A 103 -21.78 -24.44 8.67
N ARG A 104 -23.05 -24.36 9.11
CA ARG A 104 -23.84 -25.49 9.64
C ARG A 104 -25.28 -25.48 9.11
N VAL A 105 -25.44 -25.39 7.79
CA VAL A 105 -26.74 -25.17 7.13
C VAL A 105 -27.76 -26.25 7.45
N ASP A 106 -27.35 -27.52 7.44
CA ASP A 106 -28.25 -28.67 7.63
C ASP A 106 -28.78 -28.78 9.07
N ASP A 107 -28.08 -28.19 10.03
CA ASP A 107 -28.42 -28.22 11.46
C ASP A 107 -29.01 -26.87 11.96
N ASN A 108 -29.16 -25.86 11.09
CA ASN A 108 -29.58 -24.53 11.49
C ASN A 108 -31.01 -24.21 11.04
N THR A 109 -31.98 -24.73 11.78
CA THR A 109 -33.42 -24.50 11.55
C THR A 109 -33.76 -23.01 11.49
N ASN A 110 -33.15 -22.16 12.32
CA ASN A 110 -33.43 -20.72 12.33
C ASN A 110 -32.96 -20.03 11.04
N LEU A 111 -31.82 -20.45 10.46
CA LEU A 111 -31.35 -19.94 9.18
C LEU A 111 -32.32 -20.32 8.05
N LEU A 112 -32.76 -21.57 8.01
CA LEU A 112 -33.70 -22.04 6.98
C LEU A 112 -35.05 -21.33 7.07
N GLU A 113 -35.58 -21.12 8.27
CA GLU A 113 -36.81 -20.34 8.47
C GLU A 113 -36.64 -18.87 8.10
N TRP A 114 -35.50 -18.26 8.43
CA TRP A 114 -35.19 -16.89 8.02
C TRP A 114 -35.08 -16.75 6.49
N LEU A 115 -34.51 -17.75 5.80
CA LEU A 115 -34.48 -17.77 4.33
C LEU A 115 -35.89 -17.94 3.74
N ARG A 116 -36.74 -18.78 4.34
CA ARG A 116 -38.15 -18.91 3.93
C ARG A 116 -38.91 -17.61 4.16
N TYR A 117 -38.61 -16.90 5.24
CA TYR A 117 -39.13 -15.58 5.51
C TYR A 117 -38.73 -14.57 4.43
N ILE A 118 -37.46 -14.56 3.99
CA ILE A 118 -37.01 -13.70 2.89
C ILE A 118 -37.82 -13.96 1.61
N VAL A 119 -38.05 -15.23 1.26
CA VAL A 119 -38.88 -15.59 0.10
C VAL A 119 -40.28 -14.99 0.24
N ALA A 120 -40.95 -15.22 1.37
CA ALA A 120 -42.29 -14.66 1.63
C ALA A 120 -42.32 -13.12 1.66
N PHE A 121 -41.28 -12.50 2.23
CA PHE A 121 -41.13 -11.05 2.31
C PHE A 121 -41.01 -10.43 0.91
N ARG A 122 -40.15 -11.00 0.05
CA ARG A 122 -39.97 -10.57 -1.34
C ARG A 122 -41.23 -10.77 -2.18
N SER A 123 -41.96 -11.87 -1.97
CA SER A 123 -43.24 -12.08 -2.64
C SER A 123 -44.29 -11.01 -2.29
N LYS A 124 -44.26 -10.47 -1.06
CA LYS A 124 -45.22 -9.45 -0.61
C LYS A 124 -44.78 -8.00 -0.91
N LYS A 125 -43.48 -7.71 -0.81
CA LYS A 125 -42.93 -6.34 -0.87
C LYS A 125 -42.16 -6.05 -2.17
N GLY A 126 -41.92 -7.06 -3.00
CA GLY A 126 -41.09 -7.00 -4.20
C GLY A 126 -39.66 -7.43 -3.94
N GLU A 127 -38.99 -7.98 -4.97
CA GLU A 127 -37.62 -8.51 -4.85
C GLU A 127 -36.59 -7.44 -4.46
N GLN A 128 -36.80 -6.19 -4.89
CA GLN A 128 -35.89 -5.07 -4.61
C GLN A 128 -35.98 -4.57 -3.16
N ALA A 129 -37.01 -4.97 -2.40
CA ALA A 129 -37.13 -4.61 -0.99
C ALA A 129 -36.06 -5.30 -0.13
N PHE A 130 -35.50 -6.41 -0.60
CA PHE A 130 -34.34 -7.08 -0.02
C PHE A 130 -33.70 -7.99 -1.07
N SER A 131 -32.83 -7.45 -1.92
CA SER A 131 -32.30 -8.12 -3.11
C SER A 131 -31.38 -9.31 -2.79
N ASP A 132 -31.02 -10.07 -3.82
CA ASP A 132 -30.02 -11.14 -3.70
C ASP A 132 -28.65 -10.62 -3.26
N LEU A 133 -28.29 -9.40 -3.68
CA LEU A 133 -27.06 -8.74 -3.23
C LEU A 133 -27.15 -8.35 -1.75
N ASP A 134 -28.30 -7.81 -1.30
CA ASP A 134 -28.50 -7.47 0.11
C ASP A 134 -28.38 -8.71 1.01
N LEU A 135 -28.98 -9.83 0.58
CA LEU A 135 -28.84 -11.13 1.25
C LEU A 135 -27.38 -11.59 1.26
N TYR A 136 -26.71 -11.59 0.11
CA TYR A 136 -25.33 -12.06 -0.02
C TYR A 136 -24.38 -11.28 0.89
N TYR A 137 -24.39 -9.94 0.80
CA TYR A 137 -23.48 -9.10 1.58
C TYR A 137 -23.84 -9.06 3.07
N LEU A 138 -25.10 -9.22 3.44
CA LEU A 138 -25.46 -9.39 4.85
C LEU A 138 -24.81 -10.65 5.44
N LEU A 139 -24.87 -11.77 4.72
CA LEU A 139 -24.26 -13.02 5.16
C LEU A 139 -22.72 -13.00 5.08
N LEU A 140 -22.14 -12.30 4.11
CA LEU A 140 -20.69 -12.20 3.92
C LEU A 140 -20.00 -11.47 5.10
N LYS A 141 -20.72 -10.65 5.87
CA LYS A 141 -20.15 -9.97 7.05
C LYS A 141 -19.53 -10.95 8.04
N THR A 142 -20.14 -12.11 8.21
CA THR A 142 -19.81 -13.08 9.25
C THR A 142 -19.46 -14.47 8.72
N ASN A 143 -19.61 -14.71 7.42
CA ASN A 143 -19.25 -15.97 6.76
C ASN A 143 -18.21 -15.72 5.66
N SER A 144 -17.57 -16.79 5.17
CA SER A 144 -16.68 -16.77 4.00
C SER A 144 -17.48 -16.92 2.70
N ALA A 145 -16.91 -16.48 1.57
CA ALA A 145 -17.56 -16.61 0.26
C ALA A 145 -17.77 -18.09 -0.16
N ASP A 146 -16.87 -18.98 0.25
CA ASP A 146 -16.96 -20.43 -0.01
C ASP A 146 -18.10 -21.08 0.78
N GLU A 147 -18.27 -20.71 2.06
CA GLU A 147 -19.42 -21.15 2.87
C GLU A 147 -20.74 -20.68 2.25
N LEU A 148 -20.81 -19.44 1.75
CA LEU A 148 -22.01 -18.93 1.08
C LEU A 148 -22.31 -19.66 -0.23
N THR A 149 -21.27 -19.96 -1.02
CA THR A 149 -21.42 -20.72 -2.25
C THR A 149 -21.98 -22.12 -1.95
N THR A 150 -21.45 -22.78 -0.93
CA THR A 150 -21.90 -24.09 -0.47
C THR A 150 -23.33 -24.05 0.05
N LEU A 151 -23.66 -23.03 0.87
CA LEU A 151 -25.01 -22.77 1.37
C LEU A 151 -26.02 -22.67 0.21
N PHE A 152 -25.79 -21.78 -0.75
CA PHE A 152 -26.76 -21.58 -1.84
C PHE A 152 -26.87 -22.79 -2.78
N GLN A 153 -25.85 -23.64 -2.85
CA GLN A 153 -25.92 -24.91 -3.56
C GLN A 153 -26.79 -25.94 -2.81
N SER A 154 -26.65 -26.06 -1.49
CA SER A 154 -27.44 -27.05 -0.71
C SER A 154 -28.94 -26.75 -0.74
N LEU A 155 -29.31 -25.47 -0.78
CA LEU A 155 -30.72 -25.02 -0.85
C LEU A 155 -31.49 -25.54 -2.07
N ASN A 156 -30.82 -26.00 -3.14
CA ASN A 156 -31.48 -26.64 -4.29
C ASN A 156 -32.27 -27.89 -3.90
N LYS A 157 -31.91 -28.55 -2.80
CA LYS A 157 -32.58 -29.75 -2.30
C LYS A 157 -33.59 -29.45 -1.20
N THR A 158 -33.75 -28.18 -0.81
CA THR A 158 -34.57 -27.78 0.32
C THR A 158 -35.93 -27.27 -0.14
N PRO A 159 -37.04 -27.94 0.23
CA PRO A 159 -38.38 -27.50 -0.11
C PRO A 159 -38.66 -26.06 0.34
N GLY A 160 -39.22 -25.27 -0.57
CA GLY A 160 -39.53 -23.85 -0.36
C GLY A 160 -38.38 -22.87 -0.60
N LEU A 161 -37.16 -23.35 -0.88
CA LEU A 161 -35.97 -22.50 -1.10
C LEU A 161 -35.30 -22.69 -2.47
N THR A 162 -35.84 -23.56 -3.33
CA THR A 162 -35.26 -23.88 -4.64
C THR A 162 -35.18 -22.66 -5.57
N GLN A 163 -36.19 -21.78 -5.55
CA GLN A 163 -36.17 -20.54 -6.34
C GLN A 163 -35.10 -19.55 -5.87
N LEU A 164 -34.93 -19.42 -4.55
CA LEU A 164 -33.87 -18.61 -3.96
C LEU A 164 -32.49 -19.17 -4.31
N ALA A 165 -32.32 -20.50 -4.23
CA ALA A 165 -31.09 -21.18 -4.61
C ALA A 165 -30.73 -20.89 -6.08
N ALA A 166 -31.71 -21.01 -6.98
CA ALA A 166 -31.53 -20.74 -8.40
C ALA A 166 -31.19 -19.27 -8.69
N SER A 167 -31.82 -18.30 -8.01
CA SER A 167 -31.52 -16.88 -8.19
C SER A 167 -30.12 -16.53 -7.70
N MET A 168 -29.73 -17.03 -6.52
CA MET A 168 -28.39 -16.86 -5.96
C MET A 168 -27.33 -17.52 -6.85
N GLN A 169 -27.53 -18.74 -7.35
CA GLN A 169 -26.59 -19.38 -8.27
C GLN A 169 -26.47 -18.61 -9.58
N LYS A 170 -27.57 -18.09 -10.11
CA LYS A 170 -27.53 -17.24 -11.31
C LYS A 170 -26.74 -15.95 -11.08
N LEU A 171 -26.89 -15.32 -9.92
CA LEU A 171 -26.09 -14.14 -9.53
C LEU A 171 -24.60 -14.48 -9.48
N LEU A 172 -24.23 -15.55 -8.79
CA LEU A 172 -22.84 -15.97 -8.60
C LEU A 172 -22.20 -16.59 -9.86
N SER A 173 -22.99 -16.99 -10.86
CA SER A 173 -22.50 -17.61 -12.10
C SER A 173 -21.81 -16.66 -13.08
N GLY A 174 -21.95 -15.34 -12.91
CA GLY A 174 -21.46 -14.36 -13.89
C GLY A 174 -22.35 -14.19 -15.12
N SER A 175 -23.61 -14.67 -15.08
CA SER A 175 -24.58 -14.53 -16.18
C SER A 175 -24.81 -13.08 -16.63
N TRP A 176 -24.53 -12.10 -15.76
CA TRP A 176 -24.61 -10.67 -16.03
C TRP A 176 -23.52 -10.16 -17.00
N VAL A 177 -22.35 -10.81 -17.09
CA VAL A 177 -21.18 -10.33 -17.87
C VAL A 177 -21.54 -10.07 -19.34
N SER A 178 -22.20 -11.04 -19.98
CA SER A 178 -22.58 -10.94 -21.40
C SER A 178 -23.57 -9.80 -21.67
N LYS A 179 -24.49 -9.56 -20.74
CA LYS A 179 -25.51 -8.51 -20.82
C LYS A 179 -24.86 -7.13 -20.68
N SER A 180 -23.99 -6.95 -19.68
CA SER A 180 -23.26 -5.69 -19.45
C SER A 180 -22.33 -5.36 -20.61
N LEU A 181 -21.64 -6.36 -21.18
CA LEU A 181 -20.76 -6.16 -22.33
C LEU A 181 -21.52 -5.74 -23.60
N ARG A 182 -22.72 -6.30 -23.82
CA ARG A 182 -23.56 -5.93 -24.95
C ARG A 182 -24.00 -4.46 -24.88
N LYS A 183 -24.27 -3.99 -23.68
CA LYS A 183 -24.65 -2.60 -23.40
C LYS A 183 -23.45 -1.66 -23.28
N MET A 184 -22.23 -2.19 -23.23
CA MET A 184 -21.01 -1.42 -22.98
C MET A 184 -21.10 -0.58 -21.70
N GLU A 185 -21.63 -1.17 -20.63
CA GLU A 185 -21.76 -0.51 -19.33
C GLU A 185 -20.36 -0.16 -18.76
N ASN A 186 -20.19 1.01 -18.15
CA ASN A 186 -18.88 1.37 -17.60
C ASN A 186 -18.49 0.36 -16.48
N PRO A 187 -17.23 -0.12 -16.40
CA PRO A 187 -16.83 -1.01 -15.32
C PRO A 187 -17.08 -0.48 -13.91
N GLU A 188 -17.01 0.84 -13.67
CA GLU A 188 -17.39 1.43 -12.38
C GLU A 188 -18.90 1.28 -12.11
N ASP A 189 -19.75 1.40 -13.13
CA ASP A 189 -21.19 1.22 -12.99
C ASP A 189 -21.55 -0.24 -12.74
N VAL A 190 -20.87 -1.17 -13.40
CA VAL A 190 -21.02 -2.61 -13.15
C VAL A 190 -20.53 -2.96 -11.74
N TYR A 191 -19.45 -2.33 -11.26
CA TYR A 191 -18.95 -2.53 -9.90
C TYR A 191 -20.01 -2.15 -8.85
N LYS A 192 -20.65 -0.98 -9.03
CA LYS A 192 -21.75 -0.49 -8.16
C LYS A 192 -23.01 -1.34 -8.31
N MET A 193 -23.36 -1.74 -9.53
CA MET A 193 -24.51 -2.62 -9.80
C MET A 193 -24.40 -3.94 -9.04
N LEU A 194 -23.17 -4.47 -8.90
CA LEU A 194 -22.86 -5.68 -8.13
C LEU A 194 -22.57 -5.41 -6.65
N GLN A 195 -22.66 -4.15 -6.20
CA GLN A 195 -22.36 -3.68 -4.85
C GLN A 195 -21.02 -4.22 -4.30
N LEU A 196 -19.99 -4.33 -5.15
CA LEU A 196 -18.72 -4.96 -4.78
C LEU A 196 -18.01 -4.22 -3.64
N GLU A 197 -18.24 -2.92 -3.47
CA GLU A 197 -17.79 -2.16 -2.30
C GLU A 197 -18.25 -2.75 -0.96
N SER A 198 -19.40 -3.43 -0.94
CA SER A 198 -19.95 -4.03 0.28
C SER A 198 -19.15 -5.24 0.78
N ALA A 199 -18.27 -5.79 -0.05
CA ALA A 199 -17.36 -6.86 0.35
C ALA A 199 -16.21 -6.38 1.25
N GLY A 200 -15.85 -5.09 1.17
CA GLY A 200 -14.72 -4.52 1.89
C GLY A 200 -13.43 -5.34 1.71
N ALA A 201 -12.79 -5.71 2.82
CA ALA A 201 -11.56 -6.50 2.81
C ALA A 201 -11.71 -7.92 2.24
N LYS A 202 -12.93 -8.46 2.12
CA LYS A 202 -13.22 -9.78 1.55
C LYS A 202 -13.47 -9.75 0.03
N LEU A 203 -13.31 -8.59 -0.63
CA LEU A 203 -13.62 -8.43 -2.06
C LEU A 203 -12.95 -9.48 -2.95
N GLY A 204 -11.65 -9.71 -2.73
CA GLY A 204 -10.86 -10.71 -3.48
C GLY A 204 -11.38 -12.14 -3.34
N ASP A 205 -12.06 -12.45 -2.23
CA ASP A 205 -12.60 -13.78 -1.96
C ASP A 205 -13.98 -13.98 -2.60
N THR A 206 -14.66 -12.91 -3.04
CA THR A 206 -15.99 -13.03 -3.63
C THR A 206 -15.92 -13.59 -5.05
N PRO A 207 -16.81 -14.51 -5.46
CA PRO A 207 -16.81 -15.09 -6.80
C PRO A 207 -17.15 -14.06 -7.89
N MET A 208 -17.83 -12.97 -7.53
CA MET A 208 -18.21 -11.89 -8.46
C MET A 208 -17.02 -11.00 -8.83
N PHE A 209 -16.02 -10.82 -7.96
CA PHE A 209 -14.91 -9.92 -8.25
C PHE A 209 -13.99 -10.42 -9.38
N PRO A 210 -13.56 -11.69 -9.43
CA PRO A 210 -12.85 -12.24 -10.60
C PRO A 210 -13.65 -12.14 -11.90
N GLN A 211 -14.98 -12.28 -11.84
CA GLN A 211 -15.85 -12.08 -13.00
C GLN A 211 -15.88 -10.62 -13.45
N TRP A 212 -15.88 -9.68 -12.51
CA TRP A 212 -15.74 -8.25 -12.79
C TRP A 212 -14.37 -7.90 -13.38
N LEU A 213 -13.29 -8.52 -12.91
CA LEU A 213 -11.96 -8.37 -13.51
C LEU A 213 -11.95 -8.85 -14.97
N LYS A 214 -12.52 -10.02 -15.25
CA LYS A 214 -12.69 -10.52 -16.63
C LYS A 214 -13.55 -9.59 -17.48
N TYR A 215 -14.63 -9.06 -16.91
CA TYR A 215 -15.45 -8.05 -17.57
C TYR A 215 -14.64 -6.82 -17.95
N VAL A 216 -13.83 -6.29 -17.02
CA VAL A 216 -12.97 -5.13 -17.24
C VAL A 216 -11.99 -5.41 -18.37
N GLU A 217 -11.33 -6.58 -18.40
CA GLU A 217 -10.43 -6.98 -19.49
C GLU A 217 -11.14 -6.95 -20.86
N MET A 218 -12.33 -7.56 -20.94
CA MET A 218 -13.13 -7.59 -22.17
C MET A 218 -13.62 -6.19 -22.60
N TYR A 219 -13.97 -5.32 -21.64
CA TYR A 219 -14.37 -3.94 -21.89
C TYR A 219 -13.19 -3.09 -22.36
N ARG A 220 -12.04 -3.22 -21.70
CA ARG A 220 -10.77 -2.54 -22.03
C ARG A 220 -10.37 -2.75 -23.48
N ALA A 221 -10.51 -3.98 -23.98
CA ALA A 221 -10.21 -4.34 -25.36
C ALA A 221 -11.12 -3.62 -26.40
N ARG A 222 -12.27 -3.08 -25.98
CA ARG A 222 -13.24 -2.43 -26.88
C ARG A 222 -13.29 -0.91 -26.78
N LYS A 223 -13.19 -0.36 -25.56
CA LYS A 223 -13.40 1.09 -25.30
C LYS A 223 -12.29 1.74 -24.47
N GLY A 224 -11.38 0.93 -23.90
CA GLY A 224 -10.36 1.40 -22.96
C GLY A 224 -10.89 1.63 -21.54
N TYR A 225 -10.10 1.22 -20.56
CA TYR A 225 -10.29 1.51 -19.13
C TYR A 225 -8.92 1.35 -18.49
N SER A 226 -8.30 2.39 -17.94
CA SER A 226 -6.89 2.30 -17.52
C SER A 226 -6.72 1.66 -16.15
N ASP A 227 -5.50 1.25 -15.80
CA ASP A 227 -5.14 0.81 -14.44
C ASP A 227 -5.34 1.91 -13.41
N TRP A 228 -5.14 3.16 -13.82
CA TRP A 228 -5.50 4.31 -13.00
C TRP A 228 -7.00 4.33 -12.69
N ASN A 229 -7.89 4.05 -13.66
CA ASN A 229 -9.33 4.03 -13.41
C ASN A 229 -9.70 2.94 -12.40
N MET A 230 -9.11 1.75 -12.54
CA MET A 230 -9.33 0.64 -11.62
C MET A 230 -8.81 0.95 -10.21
N LEU A 231 -7.57 1.45 -10.10
CA LEU A 231 -6.99 1.86 -8.82
C LEU A 231 -7.79 2.98 -8.14
N HIS A 232 -8.24 3.98 -8.92
CA HIS A 232 -9.07 5.07 -8.41
C HIS A 232 -10.39 4.55 -7.84
N LEU A 233 -11.03 3.58 -8.50
CA LEU A 233 -12.22 2.92 -8.00
C LEU A 233 -11.97 2.21 -6.66
N PHE A 234 -10.87 1.47 -6.53
CA PHE A 234 -10.52 0.82 -5.26
C PHE A 234 -10.30 1.86 -4.16
N LEU A 235 -9.49 2.89 -4.42
CA LEU A 235 -9.22 3.95 -3.45
C LEU A 235 -10.46 4.76 -3.02
N LYS A 236 -11.52 4.78 -3.84
CA LYS A 236 -12.81 5.41 -3.52
C LYS A 236 -13.71 4.51 -2.67
N THR A 237 -13.54 3.19 -2.75
CA THR A 237 -14.48 2.21 -2.18
C THR A 237 -13.92 1.45 -0.97
N MET A 238 -12.63 1.57 -0.68
CA MET A 238 -12.01 0.95 0.50
C MET A 238 -10.87 1.81 1.07
N PRO A 239 -10.48 1.57 2.34
CA PRO A 239 -9.31 2.23 2.93
C PRO A 239 -8.04 1.99 2.09
N GLU A 240 -7.15 2.99 2.03
CA GLU A 240 -5.93 2.93 1.22
C GLU A 240 -5.09 1.68 1.50
N GLY A 241 -4.97 1.28 2.77
CA GLY A 241 -4.24 0.07 3.16
C GLY A 241 -4.85 -1.23 2.62
N ASP A 242 -6.18 -1.30 2.47
CA ASP A 242 -6.85 -2.45 1.88
C ASP A 242 -6.76 -2.44 0.36
N ALA A 243 -6.80 -1.25 -0.27
CA ALA A 243 -6.52 -1.10 -1.69
C ALA A 243 -5.09 -1.59 -2.04
N VAL A 244 -4.09 -1.28 -1.21
CA VAL A 244 -2.72 -1.82 -1.40
C VAL A 244 -2.70 -3.35 -1.34
N LYS A 245 -3.37 -3.96 -0.36
CA LYS A 245 -3.44 -5.43 -0.24
C LYS A 245 -4.15 -6.06 -1.44
N LEU A 246 -5.25 -5.46 -1.88
CA LEU A 246 -6.03 -5.93 -3.03
C LEU A 246 -5.19 -5.86 -4.31
N VAL A 247 -4.56 -4.71 -4.57
CA VAL A 247 -3.67 -4.56 -5.74
C VAL A 247 -2.52 -5.55 -5.69
N HIS A 248 -1.95 -5.82 -4.51
CA HIS A 248 -0.92 -6.82 -4.38
C HIS A 248 -1.45 -8.24 -4.66
N TRP A 249 -2.65 -8.58 -4.18
CA TRP A 249 -3.33 -9.84 -4.47
C TRP A 249 -3.61 -10.03 -5.97
N LEU A 250 -3.95 -8.95 -6.70
CA LEU A 250 -4.17 -9.00 -8.15
C LEU A 250 -2.97 -9.55 -8.92
N ARG A 251 -1.75 -9.48 -8.37
CA ARG A 251 -0.56 -10.09 -9.01
C ARG A 251 -0.67 -11.60 -9.18
N GLN A 252 -1.49 -12.26 -8.35
CA GLN A 252 -1.75 -13.70 -8.42
C GLN A 252 -2.93 -14.05 -9.33
N VAL A 253 -3.67 -13.05 -9.82
CA VAL A 253 -4.76 -13.26 -10.77
C VAL A 253 -4.18 -13.42 -12.18
N PRO A 254 -4.55 -14.48 -12.93
CA PRO A 254 -4.08 -14.67 -14.30
C PRO A 254 -4.31 -13.42 -15.16
N GLY A 255 -3.26 -12.97 -15.86
CA GLY A 255 -3.30 -11.78 -16.71
C GLY A 255 -3.12 -10.43 -16.00
N MET A 256 -3.20 -10.37 -14.67
CA MET A 256 -3.21 -9.09 -13.92
C MET A 256 -1.87 -8.67 -13.32
N LYS A 257 -0.81 -9.49 -13.45
CA LYS A 257 0.49 -9.19 -12.82
C LYS A 257 1.06 -7.83 -13.22
N ASN A 258 1.07 -7.53 -14.51
CA ASN A 258 1.64 -6.27 -15.00
C ASN A 258 0.78 -5.06 -14.61
N ASP A 259 -0.54 -5.17 -14.73
CA ASP A 259 -1.49 -4.13 -14.32
C ASP A 259 -1.37 -3.83 -12.82
N ALA A 260 -1.22 -4.87 -11.99
CA ALA A 260 -1.01 -4.75 -10.55
C ALA A 260 0.34 -4.11 -10.19
N ASP A 261 1.41 -4.43 -10.93
CA ASP A 261 2.71 -3.79 -10.75
C ASP A 261 2.67 -2.30 -11.16
N GLU A 262 1.94 -1.94 -12.22
CA GLU A 262 1.70 -0.54 -12.60
C GLU A 262 0.87 0.21 -11.54
N MET A 263 -0.21 -0.39 -11.04
CA MET A 263 -1.00 0.19 -9.94
C MET A 263 -0.17 0.39 -8.66
N GLN A 264 0.76 -0.53 -8.33
CA GLN A 264 1.69 -0.35 -7.22
C GLN A 264 2.64 0.83 -7.45
N ASN A 265 3.09 1.08 -8.69
CA ASN A 265 3.87 2.27 -9.01
C ASN A 265 3.06 3.56 -8.82
N LEU A 266 1.79 3.57 -9.22
CA LEU A 266 0.89 4.70 -8.97
C LEU A 266 0.68 4.94 -7.46
N LEU A 267 0.46 3.87 -6.68
CA LEU A 267 0.40 3.93 -5.21
C LEU A 267 1.69 4.47 -4.59
N PHE A 268 2.85 4.05 -5.09
CA PHE A 268 4.14 4.55 -4.61
C PHE A 268 4.25 6.08 -4.74
N LEU A 269 3.78 6.63 -5.86
CA LEU A 269 3.78 8.06 -6.16
C LEU A 269 2.71 8.82 -5.37
N LYS A 270 1.59 8.17 -5.04
CA LYS A 270 0.46 8.78 -4.34
C LYS A 270 0.83 9.36 -2.97
N SER A 271 1.43 8.57 -2.07
CA SER A 271 1.66 9.02 -0.69
C SER A 271 2.77 8.28 0.05
N LYS A 272 3.29 8.86 1.14
CA LYS A 272 4.19 8.16 2.08
C LYS A 272 3.50 6.99 2.78
N ASN A 273 2.19 7.08 3.01
CA ASN A 273 1.39 6.03 3.66
C ASN A 273 1.24 4.81 2.75
N SER A 274 0.96 5.02 1.46
CA SER A 274 0.93 3.96 0.45
C SER A 274 2.26 3.20 0.46
N ARG A 275 3.39 3.93 0.47
CA ARG A 275 4.73 3.31 0.57
C ARG A 275 4.92 2.48 1.84
N LYS A 276 4.33 2.89 2.97
CA LYS A 276 4.37 2.10 4.21
C LYS A 276 3.54 0.83 4.06
N PHE A 277 2.26 0.95 3.68
CA PHE A 277 1.37 -0.20 3.46
C PHE A 277 1.94 -1.19 2.45
N MET A 278 2.58 -0.71 1.39
CA MET A 278 3.24 -1.57 0.40
C MET A 278 4.37 -2.40 1.04
N ARG A 279 5.25 -1.80 1.86
CA ARG A 279 6.30 -2.57 2.56
C ARG A 279 5.71 -3.61 3.49
N ASP A 280 4.71 -3.23 4.27
CA ASP A 280 4.08 -4.14 5.23
C ASP A 280 3.39 -5.31 4.50
N THR A 281 2.75 -5.02 3.35
CA THR A 281 2.10 -6.02 2.50
C THR A 281 3.11 -6.98 1.87
N TRP A 282 4.17 -6.47 1.24
CA TRP A 282 5.24 -7.29 0.67
C TRP A 282 5.94 -8.15 1.71
N LEU A 283 6.17 -7.61 2.92
CA LEU A 283 6.83 -8.33 4.00
C LEU A 283 5.95 -9.48 4.48
N LYS A 284 4.66 -9.21 4.73
CA LYS A 284 3.67 -10.22 5.12
C LYS A 284 3.51 -11.32 4.08
N ALA A 285 3.52 -10.97 2.80
CA ALA A 285 3.45 -11.92 1.69
C ALA A 285 4.78 -12.70 1.48
N GLY A 286 5.87 -12.31 2.14
CA GLY A 286 7.18 -12.92 1.95
C GLY A 286 7.76 -12.66 0.56
N GLU A 287 7.42 -11.53 -0.06
CA GLU A 287 7.92 -11.15 -1.38
C GLU A 287 9.45 -11.09 -1.38
N ARG A 288 10.08 -11.72 -2.37
CA ARG A 288 11.54 -11.67 -2.42
C ARG A 288 12.01 -10.27 -2.82
N PRO A 289 13.16 -9.77 -2.31
CA PRO A 289 13.71 -8.49 -2.74
C PRO A 289 13.82 -8.35 -4.26
N GLU A 290 14.12 -9.43 -4.97
CA GLU A 290 14.17 -9.49 -6.43
C GLU A 290 12.83 -9.19 -7.09
N GLU A 291 11.72 -9.65 -6.51
CA GLU A 291 10.38 -9.33 -7.01
C GLU A 291 10.00 -7.89 -6.69
N VAL A 292 10.29 -7.40 -5.47
CA VAL A 292 10.03 -5.99 -5.12
C VAL A 292 10.82 -5.02 -6.00
N TYR A 293 12.03 -5.40 -6.42
CA TYR A 293 12.82 -4.64 -7.39
C TYR A 293 12.07 -4.45 -8.72
N LYS A 294 11.47 -5.54 -9.23
CA LYS A 294 10.66 -5.53 -10.47
C LYS A 294 9.37 -4.74 -10.29
N ILE A 295 8.66 -4.93 -9.17
CA ILE A 295 7.43 -4.17 -8.86
C ILE A 295 7.69 -2.66 -8.94
N LEU A 296 8.85 -2.21 -8.46
CA LEU A 296 9.23 -0.80 -8.47
C LEU A 296 9.81 -0.31 -9.81
N HIS A 297 9.85 -1.16 -10.83
CA HIS A 297 10.46 -0.89 -12.14
C HIS A 297 11.89 -0.34 -12.04
N LEU A 298 12.67 -0.83 -11.07
CA LEU A 298 14.02 -0.32 -10.82
C LEU A 298 14.98 -0.64 -11.98
N GLU A 299 14.71 -1.67 -12.78
CA GLU A 299 15.50 -1.98 -13.98
C GLU A 299 15.44 -0.87 -15.06
N LYS A 300 14.43 -0.01 -15.00
CA LYS A 300 14.24 1.14 -15.91
C LYS A 300 14.68 2.46 -15.27
N ALA A 301 14.99 2.46 -13.96
CA ALA A 301 15.34 3.67 -13.24
C ALA A 301 16.80 4.07 -13.51
N PRO A 302 17.11 5.37 -13.69
CA PRO A 302 18.48 5.81 -13.93
C PRO A 302 19.41 5.57 -12.73
N MET A 303 18.86 5.40 -11.51
CA MET A 303 19.53 5.05 -10.25
C MET A 303 20.81 5.84 -9.90
N ARG A 304 21.13 6.97 -10.55
CA ARG A 304 22.38 7.72 -10.33
C ARG A 304 22.39 8.44 -8.98
N ALA A 305 23.58 8.77 -8.48
CA ALA A 305 23.78 9.41 -7.18
C ALA A 305 22.93 10.68 -6.97
N PHE A 306 22.74 11.47 -8.02
CA PHE A 306 22.03 12.75 -8.00
C PHE A 306 20.64 12.70 -8.65
N SER A 307 20.11 11.49 -8.94
CA SER A 307 18.75 11.30 -9.44
C SER A 307 17.73 11.14 -8.30
N ASP A 308 16.44 11.21 -8.62
CA ASP A 308 15.39 10.78 -7.69
C ASP A 308 15.49 9.27 -7.43
N ASN A 309 15.97 8.93 -6.23
CA ASN A 309 16.17 7.56 -5.77
C ASN A 309 15.09 7.11 -4.78
N ALA A 310 13.91 7.73 -4.77
CA ALA A 310 12.86 7.37 -3.83
C ALA A 310 12.48 5.88 -3.89
N LYS A 311 12.36 5.32 -5.10
CA LYS A 311 12.06 3.87 -5.30
C LYS A 311 13.23 3.00 -4.85
N LEU A 312 14.46 3.40 -5.13
CA LEU A 312 15.66 2.70 -4.66
C LEU A 312 15.69 2.67 -3.13
N TYR A 313 15.49 3.81 -2.46
CA TYR A 313 15.47 3.88 -0.99
C TYR A 313 14.33 3.06 -0.38
N GLN A 314 13.17 3.01 -1.03
CA GLN A 314 12.08 2.13 -0.63
C GLN A 314 12.48 0.65 -0.68
N TRP A 315 13.14 0.23 -1.78
CA TRP A 315 13.63 -1.13 -1.93
C TRP A 315 14.73 -1.48 -0.92
N LEU A 316 15.67 -0.58 -0.64
CA LEU A 316 16.70 -0.78 0.37
C LEU A 316 16.11 -0.89 1.79
N ARG A 317 15.08 -0.08 2.11
CA ARG A 317 14.33 -0.21 3.36
C ARG A 317 13.60 -1.56 3.44
N TYR A 318 13.04 -2.02 2.33
CA TYR A 318 12.42 -3.34 2.27
C TYR A 318 13.44 -4.46 2.55
N ILE A 319 14.60 -4.44 1.90
CA ILE A 319 15.68 -5.41 2.14
C ILE A 319 16.09 -5.42 3.62
N LYS A 320 16.21 -4.24 4.25
CA LYS A 320 16.54 -4.15 5.68
C LYS A 320 15.52 -4.91 6.54
N LEU A 321 14.23 -4.73 6.29
CA LEU A 321 13.15 -5.42 7.02
C LEU A 321 13.15 -6.92 6.72
N TYR A 322 13.28 -7.29 5.44
CA TYR A 322 13.29 -8.67 4.99
C TYR A 322 14.44 -9.49 5.61
N ARG A 323 15.66 -8.93 5.67
CA ARG A 323 16.83 -9.57 6.31
C ARG A 323 16.61 -9.80 7.81
N ALA A 324 15.92 -8.89 8.48
CA ALA A 324 15.63 -8.99 9.90
C ALA A 324 14.60 -10.11 10.19
N GLU A 325 13.62 -10.30 9.31
CA GLU A 325 12.59 -11.34 9.50
C GLU A 325 13.06 -12.75 9.07
N LYS A 326 13.85 -12.85 8.00
CA LYS A 326 14.20 -14.13 7.36
C LYS A 326 15.66 -14.57 7.57
N TYR A 327 16.30 -14.14 8.65
CA TYR A 327 17.70 -14.49 9.02
C TYR A 327 18.72 -14.29 7.87
N ASN A 328 18.97 -13.04 7.47
CA ASN A 328 19.99 -12.70 6.47
C ASN A 328 19.81 -13.30 5.06
N SER A 329 18.61 -13.74 4.70
CA SER A 329 18.30 -14.03 3.30
C SER A 329 18.44 -12.74 2.46
N PHE A 330 19.28 -12.76 1.42
CA PHE A 330 19.67 -11.64 0.52
C PHE A 330 20.94 -10.87 0.94
N SER A 331 22.11 -11.35 0.52
CA SER A 331 23.44 -10.81 0.86
C SER A 331 23.74 -9.45 0.21
N ASN A 332 24.80 -8.77 0.67
CA ASN A 332 25.29 -7.54 0.02
C ASN A 332 25.83 -7.80 -1.39
N ALA A 333 26.39 -8.98 -1.66
CA ALA A 333 26.82 -9.37 -2.99
C ALA A 333 25.62 -9.53 -3.94
N GLN A 334 24.52 -10.14 -3.48
CA GLN A 334 23.28 -10.22 -4.24
C GLN A 334 22.70 -8.83 -4.51
N LEU A 335 22.57 -7.99 -3.47
CA LEU A 335 22.14 -6.61 -3.60
C LEU A 335 22.98 -5.84 -4.63
N TYR A 336 24.30 -5.93 -4.53
CA TYR A 336 25.23 -5.31 -5.48
C TYR A 336 24.96 -5.77 -6.92
N GLY A 337 24.69 -7.07 -7.13
CA GLY A 337 24.33 -7.65 -8.44
C GLY A 337 23.10 -7.04 -9.13
N PHE A 338 22.20 -6.39 -8.38
CA PHE A 338 21.06 -5.63 -8.92
C PHE A 338 21.37 -4.16 -9.20
N LEU A 339 22.37 -3.62 -8.52
CA LEU A 339 22.80 -2.23 -8.67
C LEU A 339 23.89 -2.09 -9.73
N ILE A 340 24.56 -3.18 -10.11
CA ILE A 340 25.60 -3.14 -11.13
C ILE A 340 25.06 -2.79 -12.52
N PRO A 341 25.92 -2.17 -13.33
CA PRO A 341 25.58 -1.71 -14.65
C PRO A 341 25.45 -2.92 -15.61
N LYS A 342 24.29 -3.14 -16.25
CA LYS A 342 24.02 -4.31 -17.13
C LYS A 342 23.96 -4.01 -18.63
N LYS A 343 24.09 -2.74 -19.06
CA LYS A 343 23.91 -2.30 -20.47
C LYS A 343 24.96 -1.27 -20.90
N GLU A 344 25.11 -1.02 -22.19
CA GLU A 344 26.13 -0.11 -22.76
C GLU A 344 26.08 1.36 -22.29
N ASN A 345 24.93 1.85 -21.78
CA ASN A 345 24.75 3.20 -21.21
C ASN A 345 24.67 3.21 -19.68
N SER A 346 25.32 2.24 -19.03
CA SER A 346 25.16 2.01 -17.60
C SER A 346 26.22 2.73 -16.77
N MET A 347 25.84 3.01 -15.52
CA MET A 347 26.62 3.79 -14.56
C MET A 347 28.05 3.26 -14.39
N ASN A 348 29.08 4.11 -14.36
CA ASN A 348 30.43 3.60 -14.12
C ASN A 348 30.65 3.30 -12.61
N TYR A 349 31.77 2.66 -12.25
CA TYR A 349 32.04 2.32 -10.84
C TYR A 349 32.19 3.54 -9.91
N GLY A 350 32.64 4.68 -10.41
CA GLY A 350 32.74 5.93 -9.65
C GLY A 350 31.36 6.49 -9.31
N GLU A 351 30.46 6.57 -10.30
CA GLU A 351 29.08 6.99 -10.09
C GLU A 351 28.34 6.07 -9.08
N LEU A 352 28.56 4.74 -9.15
CA LEU A 352 28.03 3.79 -8.15
C LEU A 352 28.56 4.09 -6.76
N GLY A 353 29.85 4.41 -6.66
CA GLY A 353 30.46 4.79 -5.40
C GLY A 353 29.87 6.06 -4.80
N ALA A 354 29.52 7.04 -5.63
CA ALA A 354 28.84 8.26 -5.19
C ALA A 354 27.40 7.97 -4.74
N LEU A 355 26.68 7.09 -5.45
CA LEU A 355 25.34 6.64 -5.05
C LEU A 355 25.37 5.94 -3.69
N PHE A 356 26.31 5.02 -3.48
CA PHE A 356 26.42 4.27 -2.23
C PHE A 356 26.82 5.18 -1.07
N GLN A 357 27.63 6.20 -1.35
CA GLN A 357 27.93 7.25 -0.39
C GLN A 357 26.67 8.03 0.02
N MET A 358 25.79 8.36 -0.93
CA MET A 358 24.48 8.98 -0.61
C MET A 358 23.59 8.06 0.22
N VAL A 359 23.50 6.77 -0.12
CA VAL A 359 22.76 5.78 0.68
C VAL A 359 23.28 5.71 2.11
N LYS A 360 24.60 5.71 2.28
CA LYS A 360 25.27 5.67 3.60
C LYS A 360 24.94 6.88 4.47
N GLU A 361 24.66 8.03 3.86
CA GLU A 361 24.31 9.27 4.57
C GLU A 361 22.85 9.30 5.05
N VAL A 362 22.00 8.40 4.55
CA VAL A 362 20.64 8.24 5.04
C VAL A 362 20.68 7.44 6.36
N PRO A 363 20.29 8.02 7.51
CA PRO A 363 20.53 7.41 8.83
C PRO A 363 20.01 5.98 8.97
N ASP A 364 18.81 5.70 8.45
CA ASP A 364 18.21 4.37 8.54
C ASP A 364 18.79 3.33 7.57
N LEU A 365 19.55 3.78 6.55
CA LEU A 365 20.19 2.96 5.53
C LEU A 365 21.73 2.93 5.65
N LYS A 366 22.31 3.60 6.64
CA LYS A 366 23.76 3.71 6.85
C LYS A 366 24.49 2.37 6.71
N ASN A 367 24.04 1.34 7.42
CA ASN A 367 24.67 0.01 7.41
C ASN A 367 24.59 -0.67 6.04
N ILE A 368 23.49 -0.45 5.29
CA ILE A 368 23.38 -0.95 3.91
C ILE A 368 24.38 -0.22 3.03
N GLY A 369 24.43 1.11 3.11
CA GLY A 369 25.35 1.95 2.35
C GLY A 369 26.81 1.59 2.59
N GLU A 370 27.20 1.38 3.85
CA GLU A 370 28.54 0.90 4.22
C GLU A 370 28.84 -0.48 3.63
N GLY A 371 27.90 -1.42 3.72
CA GLY A 371 28.07 -2.78 3.20
C GLY A 371 28.23 -2.86 1.68
N ILE A 372 27.43 -2.11 0.92
CA ILE A 372 27.53 -2.08 -0.55
C ILE A 372 28.76 -1.29 -1.01
N GLN A 373 29.14 -0.21 -0.31
CA GLN A 373 30.37 0.54 -0.58
C GLN A 373 31.62 -0.34 -0.34
N PHE A 374 31.66 -1.08 0.78
CA PHE A 374 32.73 -2.04 1.05
C PHE A 374 32.85 -3.10 -0.05
N THR A 375 31.70 -3.64 -0.50
CA THR A 375 31.65 -4.62 -1.59
C THR A 375 32.22 -4.05 -2.89
N LEU A 376 31.83 -2.83 -3.27
CA LEU A 376 32.37 -2.12 -4.44
C LEU A 376 33.90 -1.97 -4.33
N PHE A 377 34.40 -1.55 -3.18
CA PHE A 377 35.82 -1.29 -2.98
C PHE A 377 36.66 -2.57 -3.07
N LYS A 378 36.17 -3.69 -2.54
CA LYS A 378 36.81 -5.02 -2.73
C LYS A 378 36.90 -5.41 -4.20
N ILE A 379 35.87 -5.14 -5.00
CA ILE A 379 35.84 -5.41 -6.45
C ILE A 379 36.81 -4.50 -7.21
N LEU A 380 36.87 -3.21 -6.86
CA LEU A 380 37.82 -2.28 -7.46
C LEU A 380 39.27 -2.71 -7.18
N MET A 381 39.56 -3.09 -5.94
CA MET A 381 40.88 -3.59 -5.54
C MET A 381 41.23 -4.91 -6.20
N SER A 382 40.28 -5.83 -6.41
CA SER A 382 40.57 -7.10 -7.12
C SER A 382 40.85 -6.88 -8.61
N LYS A 383 40.37 -5.77 -9.18
CA LYS A 383 40.68 -5.30 -10.53
C LYS A 383 41.92 -4.38 -10.60
N ASN A 384 42.69 -4.28 -9.52
CA ASN A 384 43.87 -3.39 -9.41
C ASN A 384 43.56 -1.91 -9.74
N CYS A 385 42.36 -1.44 -9.42
CA CYS A 385 41.99 -0.04 -9.63
C CYS A 385 42.60 0.85 -8.53
N GLU A 386 43.66 1.59 -8.82
CA GLU A 386 44.26 2.50 -7.85
C GLU A 386 43.37 3.72 -7.54
N PRO A 387 43.58 4.42 -6.41
CA PRO A 387 42.80 5.61 -6.06
C PRO A 387 42.76 6.70 -7.14
N LYS A 388 43.87 6.94 -7.86
CA LYS A 388 43.90 7.88 -8.99
C LYS A 388 43.04 7.40 -10.17
N ARG A 389 43.02 6.10 -10.44
CA ARG A 389 42.15 5.51 -11.46
C ARG A 389 40.68 5.63 -11.05
N TYR A 390 40.36 5.38 -9.78
CA TYR A 390 39.01 5.57 -9.27
C TYR A 390 38.55 7.03 -9.33
N LEU A 391 39.43 7.99 -9.04
CA LEU A 391 39.17 9.42 -9.25
C LEU A 391 38.72 9.70 -10.69
N SER A 392 39.40 9.13 -11.69
CA SER A 392 39.03 9.32 -13.10
C SER A 392 37.64 8.76 -13.46
N LEU A 393 37.14 7.78 -12.71
CA LEU A 393 35.80 7.21 -12.90
C LEU A 393 34.70 8.08 -12.28
N LEU A 394 35.01 9.00 -11.37
CA LEU A 394 33.98 9.85 -10.73
C LEU A 394 33.39 10.92 -11.66
N GLU A 395 33.85 10.99 -12.92
CA GLU A 395 33.38 11.90 -13.96
C GLU A 395 33.22 13.34 -13.45
N ILE A 396 34.20 13.79 -12.68
CA ILE A 396 34.21 15.12 -12.08
C ILE A 396 34.49 16.13 -13.20
N PRO A 397 33.61 17.12 -13.45
CA PRO A 397 33.89 18.17 -14.42
C PRO A 397 35.15 18.95 -14.01
N TYR A 398 36.21 18.82 -14.79
CA TYR A 398 37.42 19.61 -14.60
C TYR A 398 37.11 21.09 -14.90
N PRO A 399 37.59 22.07 -14.12
CA PRO A 399 38.50 22.03 -12.97
C PRO A 399 37.79 22.44 -11.66
N PHE A 400 36.65 21.83 -11.30
CA PHE A 400 35.99 22.21 -10.04
C PHE A 400 36.59 21.44 -8.86
N PRO A 401 37.23 22.12 -7.87
CA PRO A 401 37.64 21.46 -6.64
C PRO A 401 36.39 20.93 -5.94
N LEU A 402 36.30 19.61 -5.78
CA LEU A 402 35.18 19.01 -5.08
C LEU A 402 35.18 19.50 -3.63
N LYS A 403 34.05 20.02 -3.18
CA LYS A 403 33.83 20.33 -1.77
C LYS A 403 33.96 19.06 -0.93
N ARG A 404 34.38 19.18 0.33
CA ARG A 404 34.54 18.04 1.25
C ARG A 404 33.23 17.29 1.47
N GLU A 405 32.11 17.98 1.30
CA GLU A 405 30.75 17.46 1.43
C GLU A 405 30.26 16.76 0.15
N ASP A 406 30.96 16.89 -0.99
CA ASP A 406 30.53 16.22 -2.23
C ASP A 406 30.61 14.68 -2.06
N PRO A 407 29.54 13.93 -2.35
CA PRO A 407 29.53 12.48 -2.24
C PRO A 407 30.65 11.79 -3.04
N ARG A 408 31.06 12.37 -4.18
CA ARG A 408 32.18 11.88 -5.00
C ARG A 408 33.51 12.03 -4.27
N PHE A 409 33.72 13.16 -3.58
CA PHE A 409 34.91 13.35 -2.75
C PHE A 409 34.91 12.40 -1.56
N ARG A 410 33.77 12.27 -0.88
CA ARG A 410 33.65 11.40 0.30
C ARG A 410 33.88 9.93 -0.06
N THR A 411 33.34 9.45 -1.19
CA THR A 411 33.57 8.07 -1.66
C THR A 411 35.03 7.86 -2.11
N LEU A 412 35.66 8.85 -2.76
CA LEU A 412 37.09 8.80 -3.11
C LEU A 412 37.97 8.68 -1.87
N LYS A 413 37.72 9.54 -0.88
CA LYS A 413 38.43 9.51 0.41
C LYS A 413 38.25 8.16 1.09
N ALA A 414 37.02 7.65 1.16
CA ALA A 414 36.73 6.35 1.76
C ALA A 414 37.47 5.21 1.04
N TYR A 415 37.46 5.21 -0.30
CA TYR A 415 38.17 4.22 -1.09
C TYR A 415 39.68 4.26 -0.85
N THR A 416 40.27 5.46 -0.88
CA THR A 416 41.71 5.66 -0.69
C THR A 416 42.17 5.17 0.69
N LEU A 417 41.38 5.46 1.74
CA LEU A 417 41.67 4.98 3.09
C LEU A 417 41.56 3.45 3.18
N GLN A 418 40.55 2.85 2.57
CA GLN A 418 40.42 1.39 2.57
C GLN A 418 41.53 0.72 1.76
N PHE A 419 41.90 1.28 0.61
CA PHE A 419 43.01 0.81 -0.22
C PHE A 419 44.32 0.83 0.57
N ALA A 420 44.67 1.97 1.18
CA ALA A 420 45.87 2.09 2.00
C ALA A 420 45.89 1.06 3.14
N LYS A 421 44.76 0.89 3.83
CA LYS A 421 44.61 -0.09 4.91
C LYS A 421 44.83 -1.54 4.45
N GLU A 422 44.24 -1.93 3.31
CA GLU A 422 44.22 -3.32 2.86
C GLU A 422 45.41 -3.72 1.96
N ARG A 423 46.01 -2.76 1.24
CA ARG A 423 47.10 -3.02 0.28
C ARG A 423 48.47 -2.52 0.76
N SER A 424 48.51 -1.44 1.54
CA SER A 424 49.75 -0.69 1.78
C SER A 424 50.14 -0.64 3.27
N GLY A 425 49.28 -1.12 4.16
CA GLY A 425 49.55 -1.25 5.59
C GLY A 425 49.19 -0.01 6.43
N LYS A 426 49.43 -0.14 7.74
CA LYS A 426 48.95 0.83 8.75
C LYS A 426 49.66 2.18 8.68
N GLU A 427 50.96 2.20 8.40
CA GLU A 427 51.74 3.45 8.32
C GLU A 427 51.27 4.33 7.15
N VAL A 428 51.07 3.71 5.98
CA VAL A 428 50.53 4.39 4.80
C VAL A 428 49.13 4.92 5.07
N LEU A 429 48.27 4.14 5.75
CA LEU A 429 46.94 4.62 6.16
C LEU A 429 47.01 5.90 7.00
N GLU A 430 47.90 5.98 8.00
CA GLU A 430 48.03 7.19 8.82
C GLU A 430 48.56 8.37 8.00
N LYS A 431 49.55 8.15 7.13
CA LYS A 431 50.04 9.18 6.19
C LYS A 431 48.91 9.72 5.30
N VAL A 432 48.09 8.85 4.74
CA VAL A 432 46.94 9.21 3.89
C VAL A 432 45.89 10.01 4.67
N LYS A 433 45.59 9.63 5.92
CA LYS A 433 44.67 10.39 6.79
C LYS A 433 45.15 11.81 7.01
N THR A 434 46.43 11.98 7.35
CA THR A 434 47.04 13.30 7.58
C THR A 434 46.98 14.17 6.33
N LEU A 435 47.28 13.61 5.16
CA LEU A 435 47.22 14.34 3.89
C LEU A 435 45.80 14.84 3.57
N PHE A 436 44.77 14.01 3.78
CA PHE A 436 43.38 14.47 3.64
C PHE A 436 42.99 15.54 4.67
N ALA A 437 43.46 15.42 5.92
CA ALA A 437 43.19 16.41 6.98
C ALA A 437 43.77 17.78 6.61
N ASN A 438 44.99 17.78 6.06
CA ASN A 438 45.72 18.97 5.63
C ASN A 438 45.23 19.56 4.30
N GLY A 439 44.16 19.02 3.70
CA GLY A 439 43.64 19.52 2.43
C GLY A 439 44.50 19.17 1.21
N ASN A 440 45.32 18.12 1.29
CA ASN A 440 46.15 17.62 0.19
C ASN A 440 45.63 16.26 -0.34
N PRO A 441 44.48 16.24 -1.06
CA PRO A 441 43.92 15.00 -1.60
C PRO A 441 44.81 14.35 -2.65
N GLU A 442 45.50 15.11 -3.51
CA GLU A 442 46.38 14.54 -4.54
C GLU A 442 47.59 13.81 -3.93
N GLY A 443 48.19 14.40 -2.90
CA GLY A 443 49.23 13.74 -2.11
C GLY A 443 48.70 12.47 -1.45
N ALA A 444 47.48 12.50 -0.91
CA ALA A 444 46.85 11.33 -0.29
C ALA A 444 46.64 10.18 -1.30
N LEU A 445 46.17 10.49 -2.52
CA LEU A 445 45.99 9.49 -3.59
C LEU A 445 47.31 8.86 -4.02
N THR A 446 48.38 9.66 -4.10
CA THR A 446 49.72 9.18 -4.47
C THR A 446 50.32 8.32 -3.36
N ALA A 447 50.25 8.79 -2.11
CA ALA A 447 50.79 8.08 -0.96
C ALA A 447 50.12 6.73 -0.71
N ALA A 448 48.85 6.56 -1.11
CA ALA A 448 48.11 5.33 -0.90
C ALA A 448 48.66 4.12 -1.69
N VAL A 449 49.36 4.34 -2.79
CA VAL A 449 49.91 3.26 -3.64
C VAL A 449 51.30 2.81 -3.17
N GLY A 450 52.03 3.66 -2.44
CA GLY A 450 53.41 3.42 -2.01
C GLY A 450 54.40 4.19 -2.87
#